data_AF-A0AAP0NGD5-F1
#
_entry.id   AF-A0AAP0NGD5-F1
#
_cell.length_a   1.000
_cell.length_b   1.000
_cell.length_c   1.000
_cell.angle_alpha   90.00
_cell.angle_beta   90.00
_cell.angle_gamma   90.00
#
_symmetry.space_group_name_H-M   'P 1'
#
loop_
_entity.id
_entity.type
_entity.pdbx_description
1 polymer ?
#
loop_
_entity_poly.entity_id
_entity_poly.type
_entity_poly.pdbx_seq_one_letter_code
_entity_poly.pdbx_strand_id
1 'polypeptide(L)'
;MFSSLPVYIYEVDGNIAPTSWRRKMEGWYKVLLVLVVVALIGREAMAAQHAVGGSQGWDQSTNFNKWVSGQTFKVGDQLVFKYTSGLHSVVELGSETAYNKCDLGSAKDSKNTGNDVVKLDKAGTRYFACGTLGHCGQGMKLKITTVAADASSSPGSSSSSSSPTSTSAASALASFISMVALLATTMLFVLNM
;
A
#
# COMPACT_ATOMS: atom_id res chain seq x y z
N MET A 1 25.77 -53.63 -10.58
CA MET A 1 27.03 -53.15 -9.99
C MET A 1 28.12 -53.27 -11.06
N PHE A 2 28.18 -52.34 -12.01
CA PHE A 2 29.30 -52.24 -12.93
C PHE A 2 30.12 -51.03 -12.50
N SER A 3 31.30 -51.33 -11.97
CA SER A 3 32.29 -50.39 -11.50
C SER A 3 32.95 -49.76 -12.72
N SER A 4 32.37 -48.68 -13.23
CA SER A 4 32.97 -47.87 -14.29
C SER A 4 33.83 -46.80 -13.63
N LEU A 5 35.10 -47.14 -13.44
CA LEU A 5 36.15 -46.22 -13.03
C LEU A 5 36.27 -45.08 -14.06
N PRO A 6 36.51 -43.84 -13.61
CA PRO A 6 36.58 -42.69 -14.50
C PRO A 6 37.83 -42.76 -15.39
N VAL A 7 37.62 -42.51 -16.68
CA VAL A 7 38.67 -42.26 -17.67
C VAL A 7 39.34 -40.93 -17.32
N TYR A 8 40.60 -40.96 -16.90
CA TYR A 8 41.42 -39.77 -16.74
C TYR A 8 42.12 -39.48 -18.07
N ILE A 9 41.68 -38.40 -18.72
CA ILE A 9 42.37 -37.83 -19.88
C ILE A 9 43.55 -37.03 -19.32
N TYR A 10 44.77 -37.47 -19.58
CA TYR A 10 45.97 -36.71 -19.23
C TYR A 10 46.41 -35.91 -20.46
N GLU A 11 46.27 -34.59 -20.39
CA GLU A 11 46.69 -33.66 -21.43
C GLU A 11 48.05 -33.05 -21.09
N VAL A 12 48.99 -33.23 -22.02
CA VAL A 12 50.38 -32.80 -21.96
C VAL A 12 50.42 -31.32 -22.29
N ASP A 13 50.09 -30.46 -21.32
CA ASP A 13 50.54 -29.07 -21.21
C ASP A 13 49.77 -28.38 -20.05
N GLY A 14 50.18 -28.71 -18.83
CA GLY A 14 50.45 -27.76 -17.75
C GLY A 14 49.46 -26.67 -17.31
N ASN A 15 48.25 -26.48 -17.85
CA ASN A 15 47.35 -25.45 -17.33
C ASN A 15 45.88 -25.60 -17.77
N ILE A 16 45.05 -26.32 -17.01
CA ILE A 16 43.63 -25.98 -16.79
C ILE A 16 43.25 -26.49 -15.38
N ALA A 17 43.02 -25.57 -14.45
CA ALA A 17 42.38 -25.86 -13.17
C ALA A 17 40.84 -25.86 -13.36
N PRO A 18 40.12 -26.99 -13.18
CA PRO A 18 38.66 -27.05 -13.39
C PRO A 18 37.84 -26.52 -12.20
N THR A 19 38.46 -25.85 -11.23
CA THR A 19 37.81 -25.36 -10.00
C THR A 19 37.52 -23.85 -10.00
N SER A 20 38.18 -23.07 -10.88
CA SER A 20 37.94 -21.63 -10.98
C SER A 20 36.57 -21.35 -11.59
N TRP A 21 36.19 -22.10 -12.63
CA TRP A 21 34.88 -22.04 -13.26
C TRP A 21 33.76 -22.47 -12.31
N ARG A 22 33.98 -23.48 -11.47
CA ARG A 22 32.98 -23.95 -10.50
C ARG A 22 32.70 -22.90 -9.42
N ARG A 23 33.73 -22.29 -8.82
CA ARG A 23 33.56 -21.21 -7.83
C ARG A 23 32.93 -19.96 -8.41
N LYS A 24 33.29 -19.60 -9.64
CA LYS A 24 32.70 -18.49 -10.39
C LYS A 24 31.22 -18.74 -10.70
N MET A 25 30.88 -19.97 -11.11
CA MET A 25 29.50 -20.40 -11.36
C MET A 25 28.67 -20.46 -10.07
N GLU A 26 29.28 -20.82 -8.94
CA GLU A 26 28.62 -20.85 -7.64
C GLU A 26 28.24 -19.47 -7.10
N GLY A 27 29.10 -18.46 -7.30
CA GLY A 27 28.77 -17.07 -6.96
C GLY A 27 27.63 -16.54 -7.83
N TRP A 28 27.65 -16.87 -9.12
CA TRP A 28 26.72 -16.30 -10.08
C TRP A 28 25.30 -16.87 -9.94
N TYR A 29 25.13 -18.17 -9.68
CA TYR A 29 23.78 -18.70 -9.45
C TYR A 29 23.17 -18.15 -8.15
N LYS A 30 23.95 -17.89 -7.11
CA LYS A 30 23.46 -17.29 -5.85
C LYS A 30 23.00 -15.85 -6.08
N VAL A 31 23.77 -15.07 -6.84
CA VAL A 31 23.37 -13.71 -7.24
C VAL A 31 22.09 -13.75 -8.07
N LEU A 32 21.99 -14.65 -9.05
CA LEU A 32 20.78 -14.82 -9.86
C LEU A 32 19.57 -15.25 -9.01
N LEU A 33 19.75 -16.17 -8.07
CA LEU A 33 18.69 -16.65 -7.19
C LEU A 33 18.19 -15.54 -6.26
N VAL A 34 19.08 -14.71 -5.70
CA VAL A 34 18.70 -13.52 -4.92
C VAL A 34 17.92 -12.51 -5.76
N LEU A 35 18.36 -12.23 -6.99
CA LEU A 35 17.64 -11.31 -7.89
C LEU A 35 16.25 -11.83 -8.25
N VAL A 36 16.09 -13.14 -8.47
CA VAL A 36 14.78 -13.77 -8.69
C VAL A 36 13.91 -13.65 -7.44
N VAL A 37 14.43 -13.95 -6.24
CA VAL A 37 13.65 -13.82 -5.00
C VAL A 37 13.22 -12.37 -4.76
N VAL A 38 14.09 -11.39 -4.99
CA VAL A 38 13.76 -9.96 -4.88
C VAL A 38 12.70 -9.54 -5.90
N ALA A 39 12.76 -10.06 -7.14
CA ALA A 39 11.74 -9.82 -8.15
C ALA A 39 10.38 -10.47 -7.82
N LEU A 40 10.38 -11.52 -6.99
CA LEU A 40 9.18 -12.23 -6.53
C LEU A 40 8.54 -11.63 -5.28
N ILE A 41 9.19 -10.66 -4.62
CA ILE A 41 8.54 -9.90 -3.54
C ILE A 41 7.46 -9.03 -4.20
N GLY A 42 6.23 -9.54 -4.20
CA GLY A 42 5.08 -8.87 -4.77
C GLY A 42 4.88 -7.48 -4.17
N ARG A 43 4.35 -6.56 -4.99
CA ARG A 43 3.78 -5.32 -4.46
C ARG A 43 2.56 -5.72 -3.66
N GLU A 44 2.64 -5.64 -2.34
CA GLU A 44 1.43 -5.66 -1.53
C GLU A 44 0.58 -4.47 -1.97
N ALA A 45 -0.61 -4.74 -2.50
CA ALA A 45 -1.59 -3.72 -2.78
C ALA A 45 -2.08 -3.20 -1.43
N MET A 46 -1.39 -2.21 -0.90
CA MET A 46 -1.81 -1.49 0.29
C MET A 46 -3.17 -0.84 0.00
N ALA A 47 -4.16 -1.11 0.86
CA ALA A 47 -5.43 -0.39 0.84
C ALA A 47 -5.18 1.12 0.99
N ALA A 48 -5.74 1.93 0.09
CA ALA A 48 -5.55 3.37 0.16
C ALA A 48 -6.33 3.96 1.33
N GLN A 49 -5.80 5.04 1.91
CA GLN A 49 -6.49 5.84 2.91
C GLN A 49 -6.81 7.22 2.34
N HIS A 50 -8.09 7.52 2.21
CA HIS A 50 -8.59 8.79 1.71
C HIS A 50 -8.95 9.68 2.89
N ALA A 51 -8.08 10.65 3.21
CA ALA A 51 -8.40 11.70 4.17
C ALA A 51 -9.51 12.60 3.59
N VAL A 52 -10.73 12.48 4.12
CA VAL A 52 -11.91 13.16 3.60
C VAL A 52 -11.72 14.67 3.72
N GLY A 53 -11.83 15.39 2.62
CA GLY A 53 -11.60 16.84 2.55
C GLY A 53 -10.12 17.26 2.49
N GLY A 54 -9.19 16.31 2.47
CA GLY A 54 -7.75 16.59 2.39
C GLY A 54 -7.26 17.38 3.61
N SER A 55 -6.56 18.50 3.37
CA SER A 55 -6.03 19.34 4.44
C SER A 55 -7.09 20.08 5.25
N GLN A 56 -8.28 20.33 4.68
CA GLN A 56 -9.40 20.96 5.38
C GLN A 56 -10.15 19.99 6.27
N GLY A 57 -10.11 18.69 5.97
CA GLY A 57 -10.78 17.67 6.74
C GLY A 57 -12.31 17.65 6.56
N TRP A 58 -12.98 16.99 7.51
CA TRP A 58 -14.43 16.90 7.57
C TRP A 58 -15.00 18.14 8.25
N ASP A 59 -15.22 19.19 7.46
CA ASP A 59 -15.65 20.52 7.92
C ASP A 59 -16.70 21.14 6.98
N GLN A 60 -17.48 22.10 7.47
CA GLN A 60 -18.52 22.81 6.69
C GLN A 60 -17.96 23.67 5.55
N SER A 61 -16.71 24.16 5.69
CA SER A 61 -16.05 24.97 4.66
C SER A 61 -15.46 24.13 3.52
N THR A 62 -15.41 22.81 3.67
CA THR A 62 -14.80 21.91 2.69
C THR A 62 -15.65 21.74 1.45
N ASN A 63 -15.05 21.93 0.27
CA ASN A 63 -15.70 21.59 -0.99
C ASN A 63 -15.55 20.09 -1.31
N PHE A 64 -16.49 19.28 -0.80
CA PHE A 64 -16.45 17.83 -0.99
C PHE A 64 -16.59 17.39 -2.45
N ASN A 65 -17.33 18.11 -3.29
CA ASN A 65 -17.45 17.78 -4.71
C ASN A 65 -16.11 17.89 -5.44
N LYS A 66 -15.36 18.96 -5.17
CA LYS A 66 -14.00 19.14 -5.70
C LYS A 66 -13.06 18.06 -5.16
N TRP A 67 -13.13 17.77 -3.86
CA TRP A 67 -12.31 16.72 -3.26
C TRP A 67 -12.58 15.36 -3.91
N VAL A 68 -13.85 14.94 -4.02
CA VAL A 68 -14.26 13.68 -4.65
C VAL A 68 -13.81 13.58 -6.11
N SER A 69 -13.87 14.66 -6.88
CA SER A 69 -13.45 14.62 -8.31
C SER A 69 -11.98 14.26 -8.52
N GLY A 70 -11.14 14.40 -7.50
CA GLY A 70 -9.73 14.01 -7.52
C GLY A 70 -9.48 12.62 -6.92
N GLN A 71 -10.51 11.86 -6.55
CA GLN A 71 -10.39 10.56 -5.91
C GLN A 71 -10.85 9.42 -6.83
N THR A 72 -10.27 8.25 -6.62
CA THR A 72 -10.81 6.97 -7.09
C THR A 72 -10.86 6.05 -5.89
N PHE A 73 -12.06 5.59 -5.54
CA PHE A 73 -12.28 4.73 -4.40
C PHE A 73 -12.42 3.29 -4.86
N LYS A 74 -11.66 2.37 -4.26
CA LYS A 74 -11.69 0.94 -4.58
C LYS A 74 -12.13 0.12 -3.38
N VAL A 75 -12.66 -1.06 -3.64
CA VAL A 75 -12.91 -2.03 -2.58
C VAL A 75 -11.59 -2.35 -1.88
N GLY A 76 -11.60 -2.32 -0.54
CA GLY A 76 -10.42 -2.44 0.31
C GLY A 76 -9.95 -1.10 0.90
N ASP A 77 -10.22 0.03 0.21
CA ASP A 77 -9.80 1.35 0.67
C ASP A 77 -10.55 1.80 1.93
N GLN A 78 -10.06 2.88 2.53
CA GLN A 78 -10.62 3.47 3.75
C GLN A 78 -10.85 4.97 3.59
N LEU A 79 -12.01 5.45 4.02
CA LEU A 79 -12.25 6.87 4.26
C LEU A 79 -11.84 7.22 5.69
N VAL A 80 -11.08 8.29 5.85
CA VAL A 80 -10.64 8.79 7.15
C VAL A 80 -11.23 10.18 7.35
N PHE A 81 -12.18 10.29 8.27
CA PHE A 81 -12.86 11.52 8.63
C PHE A 81 -12.20 12.15 9.85
N LYS A 82 -11.49 13.26 9.65
CA LYS A 82 -10.83 14.02 10.71
C LYS A 82 -11.57 15.31 10.99
N TYR A 83 -11.92 15.55 12.26
CA TYR A 83 -12.65 16.71 12.73
C TYR A 83 -12.55 16.85 14.25
N THR A 84 -12.91 18.01 14.79
CA THR A 84 -13.00 18.19 16.26
C THR A 84 -14.21 17.44 16.80
N SER A 85 -13.97 16.42 17.63
CA SER A 85 -15.04 15.65 18.29
C SER A 85 -15.99 16.59 19.06
N GLY A 86 -17.28 16.30 19.01
CA GLY A 86 -18.34 17.12 19.57
C GLY A 86 -18.85 18.24 18.66
N LEU A 87 -18.08 18.70 17.67
CA LEU A 87 -18.56 19.67 16.67
C LEU A 87 -19.23 19.00 15.48
N HIS A 88 -18.69 17.86 15.06
CA HIS A 88 -19.15 17.11 13.90
C HIS A 88 -19.31 15.63 14.25
N SER A 89 -19.94 14.91 13.34
CA SER A 89 -20.06 13.46 13.35
C SER A 89 -20.08 12.94 11.91
N VAL A 90 -20.00 11.63 11.75
CA VAL A 90 -20.11 10.95 10.46
C VAL A 90 -21.32 10.03 10.53
N VAL A 91 -22.36 10.35 9.77
CA VAL A 91 -23.58 9.55 9.66
C VAL A 91 -23.62 8.92 8.27
N GLU A 92 -23.71 7.59 8.20
CA GLU A 92 -23.94 6.89 6.94
C GLU A 92 -25.44 6.78 6.67
N LEU A 93 -25.85 7.20 5.47
CA LEU A 93 -27.24 7.20 5.02
C LEU A 93 -27.48 6.08 4.01
N GLY A 94 -28.66 5.46 4.11
CA GLY A 94 -28.98 4.28 3.31
C GLY A 94 -29.44 4.55 1.88
N SER A 95 -29.74 5.79 1.52
CA SER A 95 -30.26 6.14 0.19
C SER A 95 -29.90 7.55 -0.24
N GLU A 96 -29.96 7.77 -1.56
CA GLU A 96 -29.80 9.10 -2.15
C GLU A 96 -30.90 10.08 -1.68
N THR A 97 -32.12 9.59 -1.50
CA THR A 97 -33.24 10.39 -0.98
C THR A 97 -32.94 10.91 0.43
N ALA A 98 -32.47 10.04 1.32
CA ALA A 98 -32.07 10.44 2.67
C ALA A 98 -30.91 11.44 2.65
N TYR A 99 -29.93 11.22 1.78
CA TYR A 99 -28.80 12.14 1.58
C TYR A 99 -29.22 13.53 1.07
N ASN A 100 -30.13 13.58 0.10
CA ASN A 100 -30.61 14.83 -0.46
C ASN A 100 -31.44 15.62 0.55
N LYS A 101 -32.27 14.92 1.34
CA LYS A 101 -33.12 15.51 2.37
C LYS A 101 -32.43 15.72 3.72
N CYS A 102 -31.20 15.26 3.88
CA CYS A 102 -30.53 15.21 5.18
C CYS A 102 -31.37 14.50 6.26
N ASP A 103 -31.97 13.36 5.89
CA ASP A 103 -32.75 12.52 6.80
C ASP A 103 -31.82 11.70 7.70
N LEU A 104 -31.28 12.37 8.72
CA LEU A 104 -30.39 11.77 9.72
C LEU A 104 -31.11 10.74 10.62
N GLY A 105 -32.44 10.72 10.65
CA GLY A 105 -33.23 9.74 11.41
C GLY A 105 -33.20 8.35 10.80
N SER A 106 -32.91 8.24 9.50
CA SER A 106 -32.78 6.99 8.76
C SER A 106 -31.34 6.43 8.73
N ALA A 107 -30.49 6.86 9.66
CA ALA A 107 -29.07 6.49 9.71
C ALA A 107 -28.85 4.97 9.74
N LYS A 108 -27.88 4.51 8.95
CA LYS A 108 -27.41 3.11 8.96
C LYS A 108 -26.31 2.88 9.99
N ASP A 109 -25.43 3.86 10.13
CA ASP A 109 -24.32 3.86 11.10
C ASP A 109 -23.99 5.32 11.46
N SER A 110 -23.38 5.51 12.62
CA SER A 110 -22.94 6.83 13.10
C SER A 110 -21.66 6.72 13.90
N LYS A 111 -20.75 7.69 13.71
CA LYS A 111 -19.47 7.79 14.41
C LYS A 111 -19.22 9.24 14.82
N ASN A 112 -18.55 9.45 15.95
CA ASN A 112 -18.39 10.77 16.57
C ASN A 112 -17.04 10.98 17.28
N THR A 113 -16.01 10.18 16.94
CA THR A 113 -14.73 10.20 17.70
C THR A 113 -13.79 11.34 17.31
N GLY A 114 -14.01 11.99 16.16
CA GLY A 114 -13.11 13.01 15.61
C GLY A 114 -11.99 12.47 14.70
N ASN A 115 -11.78 11.15 14.68
CA ASN A 115 -10.89 10.48 13.72
C ASN A 115 -11.48 9.13 13.31
N ASP A 116 -12.60 9.20 12.60
CA ASP A 116 -13.38 8.02 12.25
C ASP A 116 -12.91 7.40 10.93
N VAL A 117 -12.83 6.06 10.92
CA VAL A 117 -12.45 5.30 9.74
C VAL A 117 -13.62 4.48 9.24
N VAL A 118 -13.90 4.56 7.94
CA VAL A 118 -14.92 3.77 7.26
C VAL A 118 -14.24 2.94 6.17
N LYS A 119 -14.33 1.61 6.27
CA LYS A 119 -13.84 0.68 5.25
C LYS A 119 -14.80 0.64 4.07
N LEU A 120 -14.25 0.60 2.86
CA LEU A 120 -14.98 0.42 1.61
C LEU A 120 -14.93 -1.05 1.22
N ASP A 121 -15.82 -1.85 1.77
CA ASP A 121 -15.86 -3.31 1.65
C ASP A 121 -16.60 -3.81 0.39
N LYS A 122 -17.41 -2.94 -0.22
CA LYS A 122 -18.24 -3.28 -1.40
C LYS A 122 -18.20 -2.16 -2.43
N ALA A 123 -18.27 -2.56 -3.70
CA ALA A 123 -18.48 -1.63 -4.79
C ALA A 123 -19.91 -1.05 -4.71
N GLY A 124 -20.07 0.17 -5.20
CA GLY A 124 -21.34 0.88 -5.20
C GLY A 124 -21.25 2.28 -4.60
N THR A 125 -22.40 2.94 -4.53
CA THR A 125 -22.50 4.32 -4.04
C THR A 125 -22.86 4.33 -2.56
N ARG A 126 -22.14 5.14 -1.78
CA ARG A 126 -22.39 5.36 -0.36
C ARG A 126 -22.55 6.85 -0.07
N TYR A 127 -23.34 7.13 0.96
CA TYR A 127 -23.75 8.49 1.34
C TYR A 127 -23.39 8.75 2.78
N PHE A 128 -22.72 9.86 3.03
CA PHE A 128 -22.30 10.30 4.36
C PHE A 128 -22.75 11.73 4.59
N ALA A 129 -23.10 12.06 5.82
CA ALA A 129 -23.52 13.40 6.23
C ALA A 129 -23.03 13.71 7.64
N CYS A 130 -22.87 14.98 7.95
CA CYS A 130 -22.65 15.39 9.32
C CYS A 130 -23.97 15.35 10.08
N GLY A 131 -23.97 14.73 11.26
CA GLY A 131 -25.16 14.60 12.10
C GLY A 131 -25.50 15.83 12.93
N THR A 132 -24.61 16.83 12.97
CA THR A 132 -24.87 18.09 13.68
C THR A 132 -25.96 18.89 12.97
N LEU A 133 -26.90 19.43 13.74
CA LEU A 133 -28.07 20.14 13.23
C LEU A 133 -27.66 21.26 12.26
N GLY A 134 -28.28 21.29 11.08
CA GLY A 134 -28.03 22.28 10.04
C GLY A 134 -26.79 22.01 9.16
N HIS A 135 -25.80 21.24 9.61
CA HIS A 135 -24.55 21.06 8.86
C HIS A 135 -24.74 20.32 7.54
N CYS A 136 -25.50 19.22 7.53
CA CYS A 136 -25.79 18.49 6.29
C CYS A 136 -26.51 19.36 5.26
N GLY A 137 -27.50 20.16 5.70
CA GLY A 137 -28.27 21.05 4.83
C GLY A 137 -27.43 22.17 4.22
N GLN A 138 -26.38 22.60 4.93
CA GLN A 138 -25.39 23.57 4.47
C GLN A 138 -24.29 22.97 3.59
N GLY A 139 -24.37 21.67 3.25
CA GLY A 139 -23.47 21.02 2.32
C GLY A 139 -22.40 20.14 2.95
N MET A 140 -22.41 19.94 4.28
CA MET A 140 -21.50 19.03 4.97
C MET A 140 -21.97 17.57 4.82
N LYS A 141 -21.84 17.09 3.58
CA LYS A 141 -22.27 15.77 3.13
C LYS A 141 -21.42 15.31 1.95
N LEU A 142 -21.28 14.00 1.83
CA LEU A 142 -20.38 13.35 0.88
C LEU A 142 -21.09 12.17 0.21
N LYS A 143 -21.06 12.16 -1.13
CA LYS A 143 -21.43 11.02 -1.97
C LYS A 143 -20.17 10.47 -2.60
N ILE A 144 -19.91 9.18 -2.44
CA ILE A 144 -18.80 8.50 -3.13
C ILE A 144 -19.30 7.28 -3.89
N THR A 145 -18.55 6.90 -4.93
CA THR A 145 -18.76 5.65 -5.67
C THR A 145 -17.49 4.83 -5.60
N THR A 146 -17.60 3.64 -5.02
CA THR A 146 -16.52 2.67 -4.91
C THR A 146 -16.59 1.72 -6.10
N VAL A 147 -15.48 1.55 -6.82
CA VAL A 147 -15.34 0.53 -7.87
C VAL A 147 -14.78 -0.77 -7.30
N ALA A 148 -14.93 -1.88 -8.01
CA ALA A 148 -14.27 -3.12 -7.62
C ALA A 148 -12.76 -2.90 -7.47
N ALA A 149 -12.13 -3.63 -6.54
CA ALA A 149 -10.68 -3.70 -6.52
C ALA A 149 -10.20 -4.21 -7.88
N ASP A 150 -9.10 -3.67 -8.39
CA ASP A 150 -8.48 -4.28 -9.57
C ASP A 150 -8.15 -5.73 -9.22
N ALA A 151 -8.67 -6.66 -10.02
CA ALA A 151 -8.15 -8.01 -10.02
C ALA A 151 -6.68 -7.88 -10.43
N SER A 152 -5.76 -8.07 -9.48
CA SER A 152 -4.33 -8.01 -9.75
C SER A 152 -3.97 -9.01 -10.86
N SER A 153 -3.82 -8.53 -12.09
CA SER A 153 -2.83 -9.05 -13.01
C SER A 153 -1.50 -8.40 -12.64
N SER A 154 -0.62 -9.16 -12.01
CA SER A 154 0.76 -8.77 -11.69
C SER A 154 1.55 -8.34 -12.96
N PRO A 155 2.63 -7.52 -12.88
CA PRO A 155 2.52 -6.07 -12.77
C PRO A 155 3.42 -5.32 -13.78
N GLY A 156 2.90 -4.29 -14.45
CA GLY A 156 3.69 -3.32 -15.23
C GLY A 156 3.74 -1.97 -14.50
N SER A 157 4.86 -1.67 -13.84
CA SER A 157 5.05 -0.41 -13.12
C SER A 157 5.54 0.69 -14.06
N SER A 158 4.75 1.75 -14.23
CA SER A 158 5.30 3.08 -14.48
C SER A 158 4.45 4.10 -13.73
N SER A 159 4.99 4.58 -12.62
CA SER A 159 4.56 5.84 -12.03
C SER A 159 5.72 6.48 -11.29
N SER A 160 6.28 7.48 -11.97
CA SER A 160 6.93 8.62 -11.36
C SER A 160 5.91 9.39 -10.52
N SER A 161 6.18 9.59 -9.23
CA SER A 161 5.81 10.84 -8.55
C SER A 161 6.49 10.94 -7.19
N SER A 162 7.26 12.02 -7.07
CA SER A 162 7.76 12.66 -5.88
C SER A 162 6.67 13.00 -4.85
N SER A 163 6.96 12.77 -3.57
CA SER A 163 6.19 13.23 -2.41
C SER A 163 7.10 14.02 -1.46
N PRO A 164 6.63 15.09 -0.79
CA PRO A 164 7.32 15.72 0.33
C PRO A 164 6.91 15.10 1.69
N THR A 165 7.82 15.21 2.65
CA THR A 165 7.87 14.52 3.94
C THR A 165 7.35 15.41 5.09
N SER A 166 6.72 14.81 6.12
CA SER A 166 6.81 15.27 7.52
C SER A 166 6.41 14.13 8.49
N THR A 167 7.39 13.35 8.98
CA THR A 167 7.99 13.34 10.34
C THR A 167 7.17 12.65 11.45
N SER A 168 7.56 11.40 11.75
CA SER A 168 7.60 10.81 13.08
C SER A 168 8.88 9.97 13.16
N ALA A 169 10.01 10.65 13.44
CA ALA A 169 11.34 10.06 13.51
C ALA A 169 11.63 9.61 14.93
N ALA A 170 11.61 8.30 15.20
CA ALA A 170 12.40 7.70 16.29
C ALA A 170 12.45 6.16 16.24
N SER A 171 11.40 5.46 15.82
CA SER A 171 11.32 4.01 16.10
C SER A 171 11.50 3.08 14.89
N ALA A 172 11.61 3.61 13.67
CA ALA A 172 11.77 2.81 12.46
C ALA A 172 13.24 2.63 12.02
N LEU A 173 14.19 3.42 12.53
CA LEU A 173 15.58 3.39 12.06
C LEU A 173 16.37 2.17 12.56
N ALA A 174 15.95 1.53 13.65
CA ALA A 174 16.68 0.38 14.21
C ALA A 174 16.51 -0.90 13.36
N SER A 175 15.35 -1.12 12.75
CA SER A 175 15.08 -2.35 12.00
C SER A 175 15.61 -2.33 10.56
N PHE A 176 15.67 -1.17 9.91
CA PHE A 176 16.20 -1.07 8.53
C PHE A 176 17.75 -1.10 8.49
N ILE A 177 18.42 -0.53 9.49
CA ILE A 177 19.89 -0.58 9.58
C ILE A 177 20.38 -2.03 9.76
N SER A 178 19.62 -2.85 10.51
CA SER A 178 19.97 -4.27 10.70
C SER A 178 19.85 -5.09 9.42
N MET A 179 18.89 -4.78 8.54
CA MET A 179 18.70 -5.52 7.28
C MET A 179 19.72 -5.11 6.21
N VAL A 180 20.06 -3.82 6.14
CA VAL A 180 21.10 -3.33 5.21
C VAL A 180 22.49 -3.79 5.66
N ALA A 181 22.76 -3.84 6.97
CA ALA A 181 24.02 -4.37 7.48
C ALA A 181 24.17 -5.89 7.23
N LEU A 182 23.09 -6.67 7.34
CA LEU A 182 23.13 -8.11 7.02
C LEU A 182 23.39 -8.34 5.52
N LEU A 183 22.81 -7.51 4.65
CA LEU A 183 23.03 -7.59 3.21
C LEU A 183 24.42 -7.10 2.80
N ALA A 184 24.94 -6.05 3.43
CA ALA A 184 26.30 -5.54 3.17
C ALA A 184 27.38 -6.51 3.67
N THR A 185 27.20 -7.12 4.85
CA THR A 185 28.14 -8.11 5.40
C THR A 185 28.14 -9.41 4.61
N THR A 186 26.98 -9.87 4.15
CA THR A 186 26.90 -11.04 3.26
C THR A 186 27.50 -10.73 1.88
N MET A 187 27.31 -9.52 1.34
CA MET A 187 27.99 -9.11 0.10
C MET A 187 29.52 -9.05 0.25
N LEU A 188 30.04 -8.45 1.33
CA LEU A 188 31.48 -8.37 1.57
C LEU A 188 32.10 -9.76 1.79
N PHE A 189 31.40 -10.67 2.47
CA PHE A 189 31.85 -12.05 2.66
C PHE A 189 31.88 -12.84 1.34
N VAL A 190 30.93 -12.60 0.43
CA VAL A 190 30.90 -13.20 -0.91
C VAL A 190 31.94 -12.60 -1.86
N LEU A 191 32.34 -11.35 -1.66
CA LEU A 191 33.39 -10.69 -2.45
C LEU A 191 34.82 -11.09 -2.04
N ASN A 192 34.98 -11.64 -0.83
CA ASN A 192 36.28 -12.00 -0.24
C ASN A 192 36.56 -13.53 -0.21
N MET A 193 35.73 -14.36 -0.86
CA MET A 193 35.92 -15.82 -1.02
C MET A 193 36.08 -16.22 -2.49
#